data_AF-A0A7Z1MH33-F1
#
_entry.id   AF-A0A7Z1MH33-F1
#
_cell.length_a   1.000
_cell.length_b   1.000
_cell.length_c   1.000
_cell.angle_alpha   90.00
_cell.angle_beta   90.00
_cell.angle_gamma   90.00
#
_symmetry.space_group_name_H-M   'P 1'
#
loop_
_entity.id
_entity.type
_entity.pdbx_description
1 polymer ?
#
loop_
_entity_poly.entity_id
_entity_poly.type
_entity_poly.pdbx_seq_one_letter_code
_entity_poly.pdbx_strand_id
1 'polypeptide(L)'
;MDKKIISLAIGAAIFGSAVNAAQVYSDSETELNIHGRAQGAYYFSSDKNIDGDQSYIRVGLDGKSQINDDLYAFGLYELQFKSNSGNENEDEFDVRKGYVGVGSELWTVSYGRQFGAVTLVSDYTDIFPEFGNEAAGVSADLFGTGRSDSVFKATGSYDALNVHVSYQGENDQVSTDASSYGIAADYALPFGMKVALGYNEGEGAAAGADSELLTAAVSYTYEDLYAAVVFSDGENWEKDGTDNDIDYEGIEAVVTYQVTKELNALIGYNNLEKDGVDTVDYYSLGGEYNLTPNFKTLAEYKITDVDGEDDILALALRYSF
;
A
#
# COMPACT_ATOMS: atom_id res chain seq x y z
N MET A 1 11.89 -23.66 -29.08
CA MET A 1 10.87 -23.54 -28.03
C MET A 1 11.41 -22.58 -26.98
N ASP A 2 11.09 -21.31 -27.19
CA ASP A 2 10.68 -20.32 -26.17
C ASP A 2 11.51 -20.17 -24.90
N LYS A 3 12.67 -19.50 -25.02
CA LYS A 3 13.33 -18.82 -23.89
C LYS A 3 12.84 -17.37 -23.68
N LYS A 4 11.91 -16.89 -24.52
CA LYS A 4 11.39 -15.50 -24.47
C LYS A 4 10.18 -15.31 -23.53
N ILE A 5 9.65 -16.37 -22.93
CA ILE A 5 8.40 -16.30 -22.15
C ILE A 5 8.67 -16.26 -20.63
N ILE A 6 9.86 -16.66 -20.16
CA ILE A 6 10.14 -16.77 -18.73
C ILE A 6 10.46 -15.40 -18.07
N SER A 7 10.97 -14.41 -18.83
CA SER A 7 11.27 -13.07 -18.29
C SER A 7 10.04 -12.20 -17.96
N LEU A 8 8.83 -12.68 -18.26
CA LEU A 8 7.58 -11.93 -18.02
C LEU A 8 6.99 -12.15 -16.61
N ALA A 9 7.37 -13.23 -15.92
CA ALA A 9 6.69 -13.62 -14.68
C ALA A 9 7.05 -12.76 -13.45
N ILE A 10 8.27 -12.20 -13.39
CA ILE A 10 8.73 -11.40 -12.24
C ILE A 10 8.42 -9.90 -12.41
N GLY A 11 8.13 -9.46 -13.64
CA GLY A 11 7.64 -8.09 -13.88
C GLY A 11 6.31 -7.80 -13.18
N ALA A 12 5.46 -8.83 -12.99
CA ALA A 12 4.16 -8.68 -12.34
C ALA A 12 4.25 -8.34 -10.84
N ALA A 13 5.35 -8.70 -10.15
CA ALA A 13 5.51 -8.45 -8.72
C ALA A 13 5.96 -7.00 -8.42
N ILE A 14 6.71 -6.36 -9.31
CA ILE A 14 7.22 -4.98 -9.10
C ILE A 14 6.14 -3.93 -9.38
N PHE A 15 5.21 -4.23 -10.30
CA PHE A 15 4.15 -3.33 -10.75
C PHE A 15 2.77 -3.72 -10.23
N GLY A 16 2.71 -4.33 -9.03
CA GLY A 16 1.47 -4.72 -8.37
C GLY A 16 0.36 -3.69 -8.59
N SER A 17 -0.75 -4.14 -9.18
CA SER A 17 -1.96 -3.40 -9.62
C SER A 17 -2.03 -2.83 -11.06
N ALA A 18 -1.03 -3.04 -11.93
CA ALA A 18 -1.08 -2.60 -13.33
C ALA A 18 -1.97 -3.46 -14.28
N VAL A 19 -3.02 -4.15 -13.79
CA VAL A 19 -3.91 -4.98 -14.62
C VAL A 19 -4.56 -4.18 -15.76
N ASN A 20 -4.62 -2.86 -15.62
CA ASN A 20 -5.18 -1.95 -16.61
C ASN A 20 -4.17 -1.05 -17.33
N ALA A 21 -2.86 -1.18 -17.05
CA ALA A 21 -1.84 -0.30 -17.62
C ALA A 21 -1.83 -0.37 -19.15
N ALA A 22 -1.79 0.79 -19.79
CA ALA A 22 -1.70 0.90 -21.23
C ALA A 22 -0.23 0.94 -21.68
N GLN A 23 0.16 -0.03 -22.51
CA GLN A 23 1.48 -0.01 -23.14
C GLN A 23 1.61 1.14 -24.14
N VAL A 24 2.54 2.05 -23.88
CA VAL A 24 2.80 3.24 -24.72
C VAL A 24 3.89 2.93 -25.74
N TYR A 25 4.92 2.19 -25.32
CA TYR A 25 6.05 1.82 -26.17
C TYR A 25 6.56 0.44 -25.77
N SER A 26 6.90 -0.36 -26.78
CA SER A 26 7.60 -1.63 -26.57
C SER A 26 8.45 -1.98 -27.79
N ASP A 27 9.72 -2.30 -27.54
CA ASP A 27 10.62 -2.95 -28.50
C ASP A 27 11.23 -4.23 -27.89
N SER A 28 12.31 -4.75 -28.47
CA SER A 28 12.94 -5.99 -27.99
C SER A 28 13.65 -5.88 -26.65
N GLU A 29 13.96 -4.67 -26.19
CA GLU A 29 14.78 -4.41 -25.00
C GLU A 29 14.07 -3.49 -24.00
N THR A 30 13.15 -2.63 -24.45
CA THR A 30 12.55 -1.57 -23.64
C THR A 30 11.03 -1.61 -23.70
N GLU A 31 10.42 -1.40 -22.55
CA GLU A 31 8.98 -1.23 -22.36
C GLU A 31 8.72 0.06 -21.57
N LEU A 32 7.67 0.78 -21.97
CA LEU A 32 7.14 1.94 -21.24
C LEU A 32 5.62 1.84 -21.22
N ASN A 33 5.07 1.88 -20.01
CA ASN A 33 3.65 1.85 -19.74
C ASN A 33 3.22 3.16 -19.09
N ILE A 34 1.97 3.50 -19.34
CA ILE A 34 1.23 4.46 -18.53
C ILE A 34 0.19 3.69 -17.73
N HIS A 35 0.03 4.06 -16.47
CA HIS A 35 -1.00 3.49 -15.62
C HIS A 35 -1.68 4.59 -14.82
N GLY A 36 -2.87 4.31 -14.30
CA GLY A 36 -3.54 5.26 -13.44
C GLY A 36 -4.99 4.96 -13.17
N ARG A 37 -5.65 5.94 -12.57
CA ARG A 37 -7.09 5.92 -12.35
C ARG A 37 -7.65 7.33 -12.28
N ALA A 38 -8.88 7.49 -12.74
CA ALA A 38 -9.75 8.59 -12.35
C ALA A 38 -10.84 8.02 -11.44
N GLN A 39 -10.94 8.57 -10.22
CA GLN A 39 -11.93 8.17 -9.24
C GLN A 39 -12.84 9.37 -8.96
N GLY A 40 -14.13 9.20 -9.28
CA GLY A 40 -15.18 10.08 -8.78
C GLY A 40 -15.73 9.48 -7.50
N ALA A 41 -15.57 10.13 -6.35
CA ALA A 41 -15.97 9.61 -5.05
C ALA A 41 -16.73 10.66 -4.24
N TYR A 42 -17.70 10.23 -3.44
CA TYR A 42 -18.39 11.08 -2.49
C TYR A 42 -18.56 10.34 -1.16
N TYR A 43 -18.25 11.02 -0.07
CA TYR A 43 -18.45 10.54 1.28
C TYR A 43 -19.68 11.20 1.87
N PHE A 44 -20.56 10.39 2.45
CA PHE A 44 -21.69 10.84 3.25
C PHE A 44 -21.35 10.62 4.73
N SER A 45 -21.34 11.70 5.51
CA SER A 45 -21.09 11.65 6.96
C SER A 45 -21.82 12.78 7.71
N SER A 46 -22.04 12.59 9.02
CA SER A 46 -22.45 13.69 9.91
C SER A 46 -21.35 14.73 10.04
N ASP A 47 -20.08 14.30 10.02
CA ASP A 47 -18.93 15.19 10.10
C ASP A 47 -18.78 15.97 8.79
N LYS A 48 -18.94 17.29 8.88
CA LYS A 48 -18.87 18.21 7.73
C LYS A 48 -17.45 18.52 7.27
N ASN A 49 -16.44 18.06 8.00
CA ASN A 49 -15.07 18.11 7.53
C ASN A 49 -14.73 16.96 6.57
N ILE A 50 -15.48 15.86 6.63
CA ILE A 50 -15.25 14.64 5.83
C ILE A 50 -16.34 14.46 4.75
N ASP A 51 -17.59 14.83 5.05
CA ASP A 51 -18.74 14.81 4.14
C ASP A 51 -18.47 15.67 2.90
N GLY A 52 -18.50 15.05 1.71
CA GLY A 52 -18.21 15.77 0.49
C GLY A 52 -17.58 14.95 -0.62
N ASP A 53 -17.16 15.68 -1.66
CA ASP A 53 -16.42 15.13 -2.79
C ASP A 53 -15.04 14.67 -2.34
N GLN A 54 -14.66 13.45 -2.73
CA GLN A 54 -13.35 12.84 -2.48
C GLN A 54 -12.66 12.43 -3.80
N SER A 55 -13.10 13.01 -4.92
CA SER A 55 -12.60 12.67 -6.25
C SER A 55 -11.12 13.00 -6.42
N TYR A 56 -10.40 12.12 -7.14
CA TYR A 56 -9.00 12.32 -7.47
C TYR A 56 -8.63 11.65 -8.80
N ILE A 57 -7.51 12.07 -9.37
CA ILE A 57 -6.85 11.43 -10.49
C ILE A 57 -5.46 11.00 -10.07
N ARG A 58 -5.07 9.80 -10.47
CA ARG A 58 -3.71 9.28 -10.32
C ARG A 58 -3.17 8.88 -11.67
N VAL A 59 -1.93 9.25 -11.95
CA VAL A 59 -1.25 8.93 -13.20
C VAL A 59 0.18 8.54 -12.87
N GLY A 60 0.65 7.45 -13.45
CA GLY A 60 2.02 7.01 -13.34
C GLY A 60 2.58 6.48 -14.65
N LEU A 61 3.90 6.45 -14.70
CA LEU A 61 4.68 5.85 -15.76
C LEU A 61 5.60 4.80 -15.13
N ASP A 62 5.68 3.66 -15.77
CA ASP A 62 6.68 2.64 -15.45
C ASP A 62 7.41 2.21 -16.71
N GLY A 63 8.71 1.98 -16.57
CA GLY A 63 9.56 1.56 -17.67
C GLY A 63 10.55 0.50 -17.24
N LYS A 64 10.87 -0.38 -18.19
CA LYS A 64 11.86 -1.44 -18.02
C LYS A 64 12.76 -1.47 -19.24
N SER A 65 14.07 -1.64 -19.03
CA SER A 65 15.05 -1.79 -20.10
C SER A 65 16.01 -2.93 -19.78
N GLN A 66 16.12 -3.89 -20.71
CA GLN A 66 17.02 -5.02 -20.58
C GLN A 66 18.48 -4.57 -20.67
N ILE A 67 19.33 -5.02 -19.74
CA ILE A 67 20.77 -4.72 -19.76
C ILE A 67 21.52 -5.88 -20.42
N ASN A 68 21.22 -7.11 -20.01
CA ASN A 68 21.73 -8.36 -20.56
C ASN A 68 20.78 -9.51 -20.21
N ASP A 69 21.09 -10.77 -20.50
CA ASP A 69 20.18 -11.90 -20.27
C ASP A 69 19.71 -12.06 -18.80
N ASP A 70 20.49 -11.58 -17.83
CA ASP A 70 20.23 -11.78 -16.39
C ASP A 70 19.78 -10.50 -15.67
N LEU A 71 19.94 -9.32 -16.28
CA LEU A 71 19.71 -8.03 -15.63
C LEU A 71 18.85 -7.07 -16.46
N TYR A 72 18.04 -6.30 -15.76
CA TYR A 72 17.26 -5.18 -16.32
C TYR A 72 17.31 -3.97 -15.40
N ALA A 73 17.22 -2.78 -15.99
CA ALA A 73 16.93 -1.54 -15.28
C ALA A 73 15.42 -1.27 -15.30
N PHE A 74 14.91 -0.58 -14.30
CA PHE A 74 13.53 -0.12 -14.27
C PHE A 74 13.40 1.23 -13.57
N GLY A 75 12.28 1.91 -13.82
CA GLY A 75 11.90 3.13 -13.13
C GLY A 75 10.39 3.24 -13.04
N LEU A 76 9.91 3.90 -11.98
CA LEU A 76 8.50 4.18 -11.76
C LEU A 76 8.34 5.60 -11.22
N TYR A 77 7.33 6.31 -11.72
CA TYR A 77 6.90 7.59 -11.19
C TYR A 77 5.38 7.65 -11.13
N GLU A 78 4.79 8.04 -10.00
CA GLU A 78 3.33 8.10 -9.79
C GLU A 78 2.96 9.41 -9.10
N LEU A 79 1.96 10.09 -9.67
CA LEU A 79 1.40 11.35 -9.18
C LEU A 79 -0.07 11.16 -8.83
N GLN A 80 -0.54 11.89 -7.82
CA GLN A 80 -1.97 12.03 -7.51
C GLN A 80 -2.36 13.51 -7.42
N PHE A 81 -3.54 13.80 -7.95
CA PHE A 81 -4.16 15.11 -7.98
C PHE A 81 -5.56 14.99 -7.37
N LYS A 82 -5.83 15.71 -6.29
CA LYS A 82 -7.19 15.87 -5.78
C LYS A 82 -8.02 16.64 -6.81
N SER A 83 -9.29 16.29 -6.92
CA SER A 83 -10.25 16.91 -7.86
C SER A 83 -11.47 17.50 -7.14
N ASN A 84 -11.42 17.54 -5.80
CA ASN A 84 -12.49 18.00 -4.91
C ASN A 84 -12.27 19.42 -4.36
N SER A 85 -11.24 20.13 -4.82
CA SER A 85 -10.95 21.51 -4.43
C SER A 85 -10.60 22.37 -5.66
N GLY A 86 -10.83 23.68 -5.54
CA GLY A 86 -10.45 24.66 -6.55
C GLY A 86 -9.14 25.37 -6.18
N ASN A 87 -8.49 26.00 -7.17
CA ASN A 87 -7.18 26.70 -7.25
C ASN A 87 -6.55 27.43 -6.03
N GLU A 88 -6.86 27.10 -4.78
CA GLU A 88 -6.49 27.86 -3.58
C GLU A 88 -5.64 27.08 -2.58
N ASN A 89 -5.41 25.76 -2.76
CA ASN A 89 -4.64 24.94 -1.82
C ASN A 89 -3.39 24.29 -2.44
N GLU A 90 -2.26 24.31 -1.72
CA GLU A 90 -1.00 23.65 -2.11
C GLU A 90 -1.05 22.12 -1.89
N ASP A 91 -1.96 21.62 -1.04
CA ASP A 91 -2.09 20.21 -0.63
C ASP A 91 -2.84 19.29 -1.62
N GLU A 92 -3.03 19.74 -2.87
CA GLU A 92 -3.81 19.03 -3.90
C GLU A 92 -2.97 18.06 -4.73
N PHE A 93 -1.64 18.14 -4.60
CA PHE A 93 -0.67 17.39 -5.40
C PHE A 93 0.21 16.51 -4.51
N ASP A 94 0.29 15.22 -4.85
CA ASP A 94 1.10 14.23 -4.14
C ASP A 94 1.99 13.47 -5.13
N VAL A 95 3.30 13.61 -4.98
CA VAL A 95 4.26 12.68 -5.60
C VAL A 95 4.19 11.40 -4.79
N ARG A 96 3.46 10.41 -5.29
CA ARG A 96 3.31 9.15 -4.57
C ARG A 96 4.59 8.36 -4.64
N LYS A 97 5.06 8.02 -5.84
CA LYS A 97 6.25 7.18 -6.03
C LYS A 97 7.20 7.82 -7.03
N GLY A 98 8.48 7.58 -6.85
CA GLY A 98 9.52 8.05 -7.74
C GLY A 98 10.84 7.36 -7.43
N TYR A 99 11.11 6.25 -8.11
CA TYR A 99 12.29 5.44 -7.86
C TYR A 99 12.79 4.76 -9.13
N VAL A 100 14.06 4.40 -9.09
CA VAL A 100 14.74 3.60 -10.14
C VAL A 100 15.44 2.43 -9.50
N GLY A 101 15.69 1.39 -10.30
CA GLY A 101 16.37 0.21 -9.80
C GLY A 101 16.94 -0.69 -10.87
N VAL A 102 17.61 -1.73 -10.41
CA VAL A 102 18.13 -2.83 -11.22
C VAL A 102 17.59 -4.12 -10.63
N GLY A 103 17.16 -5.02 -11.49
CA GLY A 103 16.64 -6.33 -11.11
C GLY A 103 17.26 -7.46 -11.91
N SER A 104 17.09 -8.66 -11.37
CA SER A 104 17.36 -9.94 -12.00
C SER A 104 16.15 -10.86 -11.83
N GLU A 105 16.31 -12.16 -12.12
CA GLU A 105 15.26 -13.14 -11.88
C GLU A 105 14.87 -13.25 -10.39
N LEU A 106 15.85 -13.15 -9.47
CA LEU A 106 15.63 -13.49 -8.06
C LEU A 106 15.60 -12.29 -7.12
N TRP A 107 16.04 -11.12 -7.57
CA TRP A 107 16.18 -9.95 -6.70
C TRP A 107 16.05 -8.64 -7.46
N THR A 108 15.66 -7.60 -6.74
CA THR A 108 15.76 -6.21 -7.19
C THR A 108 16.40 -5.34 -6.12
N VAL A 109 17.09 -4.29 -6.56
CA VAL A 109 17.51 -3.17 -5.70
C VAL A 109 17.01 -1.87 -6.31
N SER A 110 16.48 -0.99 -5.50
CA SER A 110 15.92 0.30 -5.92
C SER A 110 16.22 1.40 -4.92
N TYR A 111 16.17 2.63 -5.41
CA TYR A 111 16.31 3.82 -4.60
C TYR A 111 15.34 4.91 -5.04
N GLY A 112 14.73 5.59 -4.07
CA GLY A 112 13.88 6.76 -4.28
C GLY A 112 12.66 6.74 -3.36
N ARG A 113 11.63 7.49 -3.74
CA ARG A 113 10.36 7.51 -3.02
C ARG A 113 9.54 6.25 -3.34
N GLN A 114 9.44 5.33 -2.38
CA GLN A 114 8.80 4.03 -2.57
C GLN A 114 8.32 3.46 -1.23
N PHE A 115 7.65 2.31 -1.28
CA PHE A 115 7.21 1.60 -0.07
C PHE A 115 8.39 0.93 0.66
N GLY A 116 8.36 0.97 1.98
CA GLY A 116 9.25 0.23 2.89
C GLY A 116 9.12 -1.29 2.82
N ALA A 117 9.89 -1.99 3.64
CA ALA A 117 9.88 -3.46 3.68
C ALA A 117 8.57 -4.00 4.28
N VAL A 118 8.13 -3.44 5.41
CA VAL A 118 6.98 -3.94 6.20
C VAL A 118 5.62 -3.75 5.51
N THR A 119 5.54 -2.94 4.45
CA THR A 119 4.38 -2.92 3.55
C THR A 119 4.05 -4.31 2.98
N LEU A 120 5.04 -5.21 2.85
CA LEU A 120 4.81 -6.63 2.49
C LEU A 120 3.79 -7.34 3.39
N VAL A 121 3.74 -6.95 4.67
CA VAL A 121 2.86 -7.54 5.68
C VAL A 121 1.50 -6.85 5.67
N SER A 122 1.46 -5.51 5.68
CA SER A 122 0.20 -4.74 5.69
C SER A 122 -0.64 -4.93 4.41
N ASP A 123 0.00 -5.21 3.27
CA ASP A 123 -0.68 -5.52 2.00
C ASP A 123 -1.65 -6.72 2.10
N TYR A 124 -1.58 -7.53 3.16
CA TYR A 124 -2.50 -8.65 3.37
C TYR A 124 -3.93 -8.18 3.69
N THR A 125 -4.08 -7.02 4.34
CA THR A 125 -5.36 -6.42 4.73
C THR A 125 -5.66 -5.12 3.97
N ASP A 126 -4.65 -4.43 3.41
CA ASP A 126 -4.82 -3.25 2.52
C ASP A 126 -5.32 -3.63 1.10
N ILE A 127 -6.50 -4.25 1.03
CA ILE A 127 -7.13 -4.70 -0.22
C ILE A 127 -8.47 -4.05 -0.49
N PHE A 128 -8.93 -3.21 0.44
CA PHE A 128 -10.23 -2.56 0.37
C PHE A 128 -10.14 -1.34 -0.56
N PRO A 129 -11.21 -1.02 -1.28
CA PRO A 129 -11.13 -0.03 -2.33
C PRO A 129 -11.03 1.39 -1.79
N GLU A 130 -11.56 1.66 -0.59
CA GLU A 130 -11.65 2.98 0.00
C GLU A 130 -11.11 3.07 1.43
N PHE A 131 -11.57 2.24 2.37
CA PHE A 131 -11.08 2.22 3.76
C PHE A 131 -10.10 1.05 4.00
N GLY A 132 -9.60 0.90 5.23
CA GLY A 132 -8.63 -0.13 5.62
C GLY A 132 -7.20 0.41 5.77
N ASN A 133 -6.28 -0.45 6.23
CA ASN A 133 -4.88 -0.11 6.47
C ASN A 133 -4.71 1.09 7.45
N GLU A 134 -5.56 1.16 8.47
CA GLU A 134 -5.55 2.21 9.50
C GLU A 134 -5.00 1.71 10.86
N ALA A 135 -4.74 0.41 11.00
CA ALA A 135 -4.29 -0.23 12.23
C ALA A 135 -3.07 -1.16 12.05
N ALA A 136 -2.45 -1.20 10.86
CA ALA A 136 -1.35 -2.11 10.56
C ALA A 136 0.06 -1.61 10.97
N GLY A 137 0.20 -0.41 11.54
CA GLY A 137 1.53 0.16 11.78
C GLY A 137 2.14 0.92 10.59
N VAL A 138 1.47 0.93 9.43
CA VAL A 138 2.08 1.30 8.15
C VAL A 138 1.39 2.52 7.54
N SER A 139 2.13 3.62 7.38
CA SER A 139 1.62 4.84 6.76
C SER A 139 2.63 5.54 5.85
N ALA A 140 2.15 6.49 5.07
CA ALA A 140 3.02 7.33 4.25
C ALA A 140 3.79 8.32 5.13
N ASP A 141 5.10 8.43 4.86
CA ASP A 141 6.02 9.35 5.54
C ASP A 141 6.03 9.11 7.05
N LEU A 142 6.17 7.84 7.43
CA LEU A 142 6.19 7.38 8.82
C LEU A 142 7.28 6.33 9.02
N PHE A 143 8.48 6.77 9.41
CA PHE A 143 9.65 5.92 9.71
C PHE A 143 9.97 4.83 8.66
N GLY A 144 9.64 5.06 7.39
CA GLY A 144 9.89 4.09 6.32
C GLY A 144 9.02 2.84 6.38
N THR A 145 7.93 2.86 7.17
CA THR A 145 6.97 1.75 7.28
C THR A 145 6.16 1.58 5.98
N GLY A 146 5.64 2.69 5.46
CA GLY A 146 4.90 2.76 4.20
C GLY A 146 5.67 3.49 3.13
N ARG A 147 5.01 4.43 2.46
CA ARG A 147 5.60 5.17 1.35
C ARG A 147 6.44 6.32 1.89
N SER A 148 7.75 6.25 1.69
CA SER A 148 8.69 7.25 2.20
C SER A 148 9.66 7.67 1.12
N ASP A 149 10.28 8.85 1.29
CA ASP A 149 11.40 9.26 0.47
C ASP A 149 12.72 8.56 0.88
N SER A 150 13.78 8.75 0.10
CA SER A 150 15.14 8.31 0.46
C SER A 150 15.29 6.82 0.81
N VAL A 151 14.37 5.98 0.33
CA VAL A 151 14.36 4.54 0.62
C VAL A 151 15.27 3.81 -0.35
N PHE A 152 16.33 3.20 0.17
CA PHE A 152 17.02 2.09 -0.47
C PHE A 152 16.27 0.79 -0.14
N LYS A 153 15.87 0.02 -1.14
CA LYS A 153 15.15 -1.25 -0.95
C LYS A 153 15.80 -2.37 -1.74
N ALA A 154 15.95 -3.53 -1.11
CA ALA A 154 16.24 -4.77 -1.80
C ALA A 154 15.11 -5.76 -1.56
N THR A 155 14.70 -6.45 -2.62
CA THR A 155 13.70 -7.51 -2.55
C THR A 155 14.26 -8.76 -3.17
N GLY A 156 13.84 -9.92 -2.68
CA GLY A 156 14.20 -11.20 -3.25
C GLY A 156 13.07 -12.20 -3.10
N SER A 157 12.95 -13.06 -4.12
CA SER A 157 11.93 -14.12 -4.15
C SER A 157 12.61 -15.43 -4.53
N TYR A 158 12.35 -16.47 -3.75
CA TYR A 158 12.82 -17.82 -4.04
C TYR A 158 11.75 -18.84 -3.65
N ASP A 159 11.27 -19.59 -4.64
CA ASP A 159 10.15 -20.52 -4.47
C ASP A 159 8.92 -19.80 -3.88
N ALA A 160 8.44 -20.21 -2.71
CA ALA A 160 7.30 -19.61 -2.03
C ALA A 160 7.68 -18.52 -1.00
N LEU A 161 8.98 -18.19 -0.88
CA LEU A 161 9.50 -17.20 0.08
C LEU A 161 9.76 -15.86 -0.62
N ASN A 162 9.25 -14.78 -0.05
CA ASN A 162 9.64 -13.41 -0.40
C ASN A 162 10.30 -12.73 0.79
N VAL A 163 11.34 -11.93 0.53
CA VAL A 163 12.07 -11.16 1.54
C VAL A 163 12.28 -9.75 1.04
N HIS A 164 11.88 -8.76 1.83
CA HIS A 164 12.11 -7.35 1.60
C HIS A 164 13.01 -6.80 2.70
N VAL A 165 13.98 -5.96 2.34
CA VAL A 165 14.75 -5.14 3.27
C VAL A 165 14.76 -3.70 2.77
N SER A 166 14.66 -2.74 3.68
CA SER A 166 14.69 -1.31 3.38
C SER A 166 15.55 -0.56 4.37
N TYR A 167 16.16 0.51 3.88
CA TYR A 167 16.80 1.54 4.69
C TYR A 167 16.33 2.90 4.17
N GLN A 168 15.78 3.73 5.05
CA GLN A 168 15.48 5.12 4.77
C GLN A 168 16.62 5.99 5.30
N GLY A 169 17.22 6.80 4.42
CA GLY A 169 18.17 7.82 4.85
C GLY A 169 17.44 9.08 5.36
N GLU A 170 18.05 9.75 6.33
CA GLU A 170 17.62 11.06 6.82
C GLU A 170 17.61 12.09 5.68
N ASN A 171 16.57 12.94 5.65
CA ASN A 171 16.38 13.93 4.58
C ASN A 171 15.86 15.29 5.10
N ASP A 172 16.67 15.96 5.93
CA ASP A 172 16.39 17.27 6.57
C ASP A 172 15.89 18.39 5.65
N GLN A 173 16.16 18.30 4.35
CA GLN A 173 15.78 19.33 3.39
C GLN A 173 14.33 19.23 2.94
N VAL A 174 13.71 18.06 3.08
CA VAL A 174 12.38 17.75 2.52
C VAL A 174 11.44 17.23 3.60
N SER A 175 11.95 16.43 4.54
CA SER A 175 11.17 15.90 5.66
C SER A 175 11.94 16.02 6.97
N THR A 176 11.23 15.91 8.09
CA THR A 176 11.82 15.64 9.41
C THR A 176 12.08 14.14 9.63
N ASP A 177 12.07 13.35 8.55
CA ASP A 177 12.22 11.90 8.59
C ASP A 177 13.61 11.54 9.12
N ALA A 178 13.61 10.88 10.27
CA ALA A 178 14.78 10.25 10.83
C ALA A 178 15.13 8.96 10.05
N SER A 179 16.38 8.50 10.18
CA SER A 179 16.79 7.30 9.48
C SER A 179 16.05 6.07 10.01
N SER A 180 15.78 5.10 9.14
CA SER A 180 15.07 3.89 9.54
C SER A 180 15.51 2.66 8.76
N TYR A 181 15.24 1.48 9.30
CA TYR A 181 15.47 0.23 8.62
C TYR A 181 14.30 -0.74 8.82
N GLY A 182 14.05 -1.56 7.82
CA GLY A 182 12.94 -2.51 7.84
C GLY A 182 13.33 -3.82 7.21
N ILE A 183 12.77 -4.91 7.71
CA ILE A 183 12.85 -6.24 7.12
C ILE A 183 11.48 -6.88 7.19
N ALA A 184 11.07 -7.55 6.12
CA ALA A 184 9.87 -8.36 6.11
C ALA A 184 10.05 -9.60 5.26
N ALA A 185 9.36 -10.67 5.62
CA ALA A 185 9.31 -11.89 4.84
C ALA A 185 7.91 -12.48 4.85
N ASP A 186 7.54 -13.12 3.74
CA ASP A 186 6.32 -13.92 3.67
C ASP A 186 6.58 -15.29 3.04
N TYR A 187 5.75 -16.27 3.39
CA TYR A 187 5.85 -17.61 2.86
C TYR A 187 4.47 -18.17 2.51
N ALA A 188 4.34 -18.67 1.28
CA ALA A 188 3.12 -19.35 0.83
C ALA A 188 3.15 -20.85 1.14
N LEU A 189 2.15 -21.32 1.88
CA LEU A 189 1.93 -22.73 2.21
C LEU A 189 1.08 -23.41 1.13
N PRO A 190 1.23 -24.73 0.91
CA PRO A 190 0.61 -25.43 -0.23
C PRO A 190 -0.92 -25.59 -0.16
N PHE A 191 -1.56 -25.13 0.92
CA PHE A 191 -3.01 -25.26 1.16
C PHE A 191 -3.73 -23.90 1.17
N GLY A 192 -3.22 -22.94 0.41
CA GLY A 192 -3.86 -21.62 0.25
C GLY A 192 -3.62 -20.66 1.42
N MET A 193 -2.82 -21.05 2.42
CA MET A 193 -2.41 -20.13 3.49
C MET A 193 -1.12 -19.42 3.15
N LYS A 194 -0.97 -18.17 3.60
CA LYS A 194 0.31 -17.48 3.65
C LYS A 194 0.53 -16.93 5.05
N VAL A 195 1.79 -16.81 5.45
CA VAL A 195 2.21 -16.16 6.70
C VAL A 195 3.26 -15.11 6.39
N ALA A 196 3.22 -13.98 7.10
CA ALA A 196 4.19 -12.91 6.96
C ALA A 196 4.63 -12.37 8.31
N LEU A 197 5.86 -11.87 8.39
CA LEU A 197 6.43 -11.19 9.55
C LEU A 197 7.26 -10.01 9.08
N GLY A 198 7.15 -8.89 9.77
CA GLY A 198 7.87 -7.66 9.47
C GLY A 198 8.35 -6.99 10.75
N TYR A 199 9.52 -6.36 10.68
CA TYR A 199 10.06 -5.51 11.72
C TYR A 199 10.57 -4.21 11.08
N ASN A 200 10.31 -3.08 11.73
CA ASN A 200 10.84 -1.78 11.35
C ASN A 200 11.27 -1.03 12.60
N GLU A 201 12.37 -0.32 12.49
CA GLU A 201 12.87 0.57 13.53
C GLU A 201 13.31 1.87 12.87
N GLY A 202 12.95 2.98 13.48
CA GLY A 202 13.30 4.33 13.05
C GLY A 202 13.90 5.10 14.20
N GLU A 203 14.95 5.87 13.93
CA GLU A 203 15.53 6.78 14.91
C GLU A 203 14.48 7.81 15.35
N GLY A 204 14.49 8.21 16.62
CA GLY A 204 13.59 9.23 17.14
C GLY A 204 13.83 10.58 16.46
N ALA A 205 12.76 11.21 15.96
CA ALA A 205 12.79 12.60 15.50
C ALA A 205 12.39 13.55 16.65
N ALA A 206 12.46 14.87 16.46
CA ALA A 206 11.84 15.88 17.35
C ALA A 206 11.99 15.72 18.90
N ALA A 207 13.04 15.06 19.38
CA ALA A 207 13.25 14.64 20.78
C ALA A 207 12.31 13.54 21.30
N GLY A 208 11.63 12.82 20.41
CA GLY A 208 11.01 11.53 20.64
C GLY A 208 12.03 10.40 20.83
N ALA A 209 11.53 9.29 21.35
CA ALA A 209 12.27 8.03 21.42
C ALA A 209 12.31 7.35 20.03
N ASP A 210 13.16 6.34 19.89
CA ASP A 210 13.19 5.53 18.68
C ASP A 210 11.84 4.81 18.50
N SER A 211 11.39 4.71 17.24
CA SER A 211 10.17 4.00 16.88
C SER A 211 10.49 2.53 16.60
N GLU A 212 9.63 1.63 17.06
CA GLU A 212 9.71 0.21 16.80
C GLU A 212 8.35 -0.31 16.31
N LEU A 213 8.35 -1.22 15.35
CA LEU A 213 7.14 -1.83 14.83
C LEU A 213 7.39 -3.29 14.44
N LEU A 214 6.67 -4.20 15.08
CA LEU A 214 6.54 -5.61 14.71
C LEU A 214 5.17 -5.82 14.04
N THR A 215 5.15 -6.42 12.85
CA THR A 215 3.91 -6.80 12.17
C THR A 215 3.91 -8.29 11.84
N ALA A 216 2.75 -8.93 11.96
CA ALA A 216 2.55 -10.33 11.60
C ALA A 216 1.24 -10.50 10.84
N ALA A 217 1.24 -11.32 9.80
CA ALA A 217 0.03 -11.61 9.03
C ALA A 217 -0.19 -13.10 8.80
N VAL A 218 -1.46 -13.48 8.70
CA VAL A 218 -1.89 -14.76 8.14
C VAL A 218 -3.01 -14.51 7.15
N SER A 219 -2.97 -15.18 6.00
CA SER A 219 -4.09 -15.19 5.06
C SER A 219 -4.45 -16.59 4.63
N TYR A 220 -5.67 -16.73 4.10
CA TYR A 220 -6.21 -17.94 3.52
C TYR A 220 -7.01 -17.61 2.26
N THR A 221 -6.68 -18.30 1.18
CA THR A 221 -7.40 -18.22 -0.10
C THR A 221 -7.94 -19.60 -0.45
N TYR A 222 -9.24 -19.67 -0.73
CA TYR A 222 -9.88 -20.89 -1.20
C TYR A 222 -11.02 -20.56 -2.18
N GLU A 223 -10.87 -20.99 -3.43
CA GLU A 223 -11.81 -20.67 -4.52
C GLU A 223 -12.05 -19.15 -4.60
N ASP A 224 -13.28 -18.71 -4.37
CA ASP A 224 -13.73 -17.32 -4.46
C ASP A 224 -13.57 -16.54 -3.15
N LEU A 225 -13.03 -17.17 -2.10
CA LEU A 225 -12.84 -16.59 -0.76
C LEU A 225 -11.38 -16.18 -0.53
N TYR A 226 -11.19 -14.97 0.00
CA TYR A 226 -9.95 -14.52 0.64
C TYR A 226 -10.25 -14.04 2.05
N ALA A 227 -9.41 -14.41 3.01
CA ALA A 227 -9.45 -13.86 4.36
C ALA A 227 -8.03 -13.61 4.86
N ALA A 228 -7.82 -12.52 5.60
CA ALA A 228 -6.54 -12.23 6.21
C ALA A 228 -6.70 -11.51 7.54
N VAL A 229 -5.69 -11.65 8.40
CA VAL A 229 -5.54 -10.89 9.63
C VAL A 229 -4.09 -10.39 9.69
N VAL A 230 -3.92 -9.12 10.05
CA VAL A 230 -2.65 -8.48 10.39
C VAL A 230 -2.71 -8.07 11.85
N PHE A 231 -1.63 -8.33 12.59
CA PHE A 231 -1.39 -7.80 13.92
C PHE A 231 -0.17 -6.88 13.86
N SER A 232 -0.21 -5.78 14.60
CA SER A 232 0.92 -4.90 14.82
C SER A 232 1.11 -4.59 16.30
N ASP A 233 2.36 -4.49 16.71
CA ASP A 233 2.79 -4.15 18.06
C ASP A 233 4.01 -3.25 17.91
N GLY A 234 4.04 -2.12 18.59
CA GLY A 234 5.10 -1.14 18.41
C GLY A 234 5.07 0.01 19.40
N GLU A 235 6.10 0.84 19.34
CA GLU A 235 6.29 1.99 20.23
C GLU A 235 6.68 3.22 19.40
N ASN A 236 6.26 4.40 19.86
CA ASN A 236 6.72 5.73 19.40
C ASN A 236 6.64 6.02 17.89
N TRP A 237 5.71 5.41 17.15
CA TRP A 237 5.55 5.61 15.70
C TRP A 237 4.50 6.69 15.37
N GLU A 238 4.48 7.79 16.13
CA GLU A 238 3.73 9.00 15.77
C GLU A 238 4.44 9.76 14.65
N LYS A 239 3.67 10.30 13.70
CA LYS A 239 4.23 10.87 12.47
C LYS A 239 5.08 12.11 12.68
N ASP A 240 4.78 12.92 13.70
CA ASP A 240 5.61 14.09 14.03
C ASP A 240 6.88 13.74 14.82
N GLY A 241 7.04 12.46 15.19
CA GLY A 241 8.17 11.92 15.91
C GLY A 241 8.30 12.44 17.33
N THR A 242 7.23 12.93 17.95
CA THR A 242 7.28 13.51 19.30
C THR A 242 7.02 12.51 20.43
N ASP A 243 6.58 11.30 20.11
CA ASP A 243 6.23 10.28 21.08
C ASP A 243 7.44 9.82 21.91
N ASN A 244 7.17 9.52 23.19
CA ASN A 244 8.14 9.02 24.15
C ASN A 244 7.43 8.02 25.06
N ASP A 245 7.86 6.76 25.02
CA ASP A 245 7.28 5.64 25.77
C ASP A 245 5.77 5.50 25.53
N ILE A 246 5.35 5.59 24.26
CA ILE A 246 3.95 5.42 23.85
C ILE A 246 3.76 4.09 23.13
N ASP A 247 2.90 3.24 23.68
CA ASP A 247 2.61 1.90 23.19
C ASP A 247 1.49 1.94 22.14
N TYR A 248 1.59 1.04 21.15
CA TYR A 248 0.58 0.86 20.12
C TYR A 248 0.33 -0.62 19.82
N GLU A 249 -0.94 -1.01 19.85
CA GLU A 249 -1.38 -2.36 19.54
C GLU A 249 -2.46 -2.29 18.45
N GLY A 250 -2.27 -3.03 17.36
CA GLY A 250 -3.15 -2.97 16.20
C GLY A 250 -3.58 -4.34 15.69
N ILE A 251 -4.82 -4.41 15.22
CA ILE A 251 -5.36 -5.57 14.52
C ILE A 251 -6.19 -5.12 13.31
N GLU A 252 -5.94 -5.75 12.17
CA GLU A 252 -6.77 -5.65 10.98
C GLU A 252 -7.24 -7.03 10.56
N ALA A 253 -8.50 -7.15 10.18
CA ALA A 253 -9.04 -8.38 9.61
C ALA A 253 -9.88 -8.06 8.38
N VAL A 254 -9.72 -8.83 7.32
CA VAL A 254 -10.51 -8.70 6.10
C VAL A 254 -11.04 -10.04 5.62
N VAL A 255 -12.23 -10.01 5.03
CA VAL A 255 -12.82 -11.10 4.27
C VAL A 255 -13.38 -10.54 2.98
N THR A 256 -13.02 -11.17 1.86
CA THR A 256 -13.60 -10.87 0.55
C THR A 256 -14.14 -12.13 -0.09
N TYR A 257 -15.26 -12.00 -0.81
CA TYR A 257 -15.87 -13.11 -1.52
C TYR A 257 -16.36 -12.68 -2.89
N GLN A 258 -15.92 -13.39 -3.93
CA GLN A 258 -16.42 -13.19 -5.29
C GLN A 258 -17.80 -13.84 -5.43
N VAL A 259 -18.85 -13.03 -5.30
CA VAL A 259 -20.25 -13.49 -5.39
C VAL A 259 -20.62 -13.86 -6.83
N THR A 260 -20.19 -13.03 -7.78
CA THR A 260 -20.25 -13.29 -9.23
C THR A 260 -18.94 -12.82 -9.86
N LYS A 261 -18.73 -13.09 -11.14
CA LYS A 261 -17.54 -12.61 -11.87
C LYS A 261 -17.38 -11.08 -11.83
N GLU A 262 -18.48 -10.37 -11.68
CA GLU A 262 -18.55 -8.91 -11.65
C GLU A 262 -18.58 -8.36 -10.21
N LEU A 263 -19.16 -9.10 -9.25
CA LEU A 263 -19.45 -8.60 -7.90
C LEU A 263 -18.57 -9.26 -6.83
N ASN A 264 -17.82 -8.44 -6.09
CA ASN A 264 -17.12 -8.84 -4.86
C ASN A 264 -17.78 -8.21 -3.64
N ALA A 265 -17.94 -8.99 -2.58
CA ALA A 265 -18.35 -8.52 -1.26
C ALA A 265 -17.12 -8.37 -0.35
N LEU A 266 -17.14 -7.37 0.54
CA LEU A 266 -16.02 -6.97 1.40
C LEU A 266 -16.52 -6.79 2.84
N ILE A 267 -15.82 -7.37 3.81
CA ILE A 267 -16.04 -7.17 5.25
C ILE A 267 -14.68 -6.98 5.93
N GLY A 268 -14.50 -5.85 6.61
CA GLY A 268 -13.26 -5.46 7.26
C GLY A 268 -13.46 -5.08 8.72
N TYR A 269 -12.40 -5.19 9.50
CA TYR A 269 -12.29 -4.70 10.88
C TYR A 269 -10.90 -4.11 11.07
N ASN A 270 -10.81 -2.94 11.69
CA ASN A 270 -9.55 -2.29 12.05
C ASN A 270 -9.69 -1.76 13.48
N ASN A 271 -8.73 -2.08 14.34
CA ASN A 271 -8.63 -1.49 15.66
C ASN A 271 -7.16 -1.18 15.99
N LEU A 272 -6.93 0.05 16.44
CA LEU A 272 -5.62 0.55 16.86
C LEU A 272 -5.76 1.21 18.24
N GLU A 273 -5.14 0.61 19.24
CA GLU A 273 -5.00 1.16 20.58
C GLU A 273 -3.68 1.93 20.67
N LYS A 274 -3.72 3.15 21.22
CA LYS A 274 -2.57 3.98 21.59
C LYS A 274 -2.62 4.21 23.11
N ASP A 275 -1.66 3.69 23.87
CA ASP A 275 -1.58 3.84 25.33
C ASP A 275 -2.88 3.45 26.10
N GLY A 276 -3.55 2.38 25.68
CA GLY A 276 -4.81 1.96 26.31
C GLY A 276 -6.05 2.70 25.81
N VAL A 277 -5.93 3.50 24.74
CA VAL A 277 -7.03 4.27 24.14
C VAL A 277 -7.20 3.90 22.68
N ASP A 278 -8.39 3.44 22.31
CA ASP A 278 -8.75 3.19 20.91
C ASP A 278 -8.74 4.50 20.11
N THR A 279 -7.83 4.59 19.13
CA THR A 279 -7.74 5.70 18.17
C THR A 279 -8.34 5.34 16.82
N VAL A 280 -8.43 4.05 16.52
CA VAL A 280 -9.17 3.47 15.41
C VAL A 280 -9.96 2.30 15.97
N ASP A 281 -11.26 2.24 15.70
CA ASP A 281 -12.09 1.06 15.96
C ASP A 281 -13.29 1.11 15.03
N TYR A 282 -13.29 0.28 13.98
CA TYR A 282 -14.41 0.26 13.05
C TYR A 282 -14.56 -1.05 12.30
N TYR A 283 -15.80 -1.28 11.86
CA TYR A 283 -16.13 -2.27 10.85
C TYR A 283 -16.36 -1.59 9.49
N SER A 284 -15.89 -2.22 8.42
CA SER A 284 -16.21 -1.82 7.06
C SER A 284 -17.03 -2.89 6.35
N LEU A 285 -18.11 -2.49 5.68
CA LEU A 285 -18.94 -3.35 4.85
C LEU A 285 -19.04 -2.74 3.45
N GLY A 286 -18.65 -3.50 2.44
CA GLY A 286 -18.60 -2.96 1.08
C GLY A 286 -18.86 -3.97 -0.02
N GLY A 287 -18.92 -3.43 -1.22
CA GLY A 287 -18.96 -4.22 -2.45
C GLY A 287 -18.38 -3.46 -3.63
N GLU A 288 -17.74 -4.21 -4.51
CA GLU A 288 -17.24 -3.73 -5.79
C GLU A 288 -17.96 -4.45 -6.92
N TYR A 289 -18.46 -3.67 -7.89
CA TYR A 289 -19.04 -4.21 -9.11
C TYR A 289 -18.23 -3.76 -10.33
N ASN A 290 -17.64 -4.72 -11.04
CA ASN A 290 -16.84 -4.52 -12.24
C ASN A 290 -17.75 -4.48 -13.48
N LEU A 291 -17.99 -3.29 -14.04
CA LEU A 291 -18.75 -3.14 -15.29
C LEU A 291 -17.91 -3.57 -16.48
N THR A 292 -16.62 -3.26 -16.44
CA THR A 292 -15.59 -3.71 -17.38
C THR A 292 -14.30 -3.97 -16.58
N PRO A 293 -13.26 -4.59 -17.18
CA PRO A 293 -11.96 -4.72 -16.51
C PRO A 293 -11.37 -3.37 -16.06
N ASN A 294 -11.71 -2.29 -16.76
CA ASN A 294 -11.21 -0.94 -16.54
C ASN A 294 -12.18 -0.03 -15.78
N PHE A 295 -13.43 -0.44 -15.54
CA PHE A 295 -14.43 0.42 -14.91
C PHE A 295 -15.20 -0.33 -13.83
N LYS A 296 -15.13 0.18 -12.60
CA LYS A 296 -15.84 -0.38 -11.44
C LYS A 296 -16.65 0.67 -10.69
N THR A 297 -17.70 0.22 -10.03
CA THR A 297 -18.44 0.99 -9.01
C THR A 297 -18.15 0.40 -7.63
N LEU A 298 -18.00 1.24 -6.63
CA LEU A 298 -17.80 0.82 -5.23
C LEU A 298 -18.83 1.49 -4.32
N ALA A 299 -19.23 0.76 -3.30
CA ALA A 299 -19.95 1.27 -2.15
C ALA A 299 -19.36 0.62 -0.90
N GLU A 300 -18.99 1.43 0.09
CA GLU A 300 -18.35 0.95 1.32
C GLU A 300 -18.85 1.79 2.50
N TYR A 301 -19.21 1.14 3.61
CA TYR A 301 -19.73 1.79 4.80
C TYR A 301 -18.82 1.49 6.00
N LYS A 302 -18.16 2.52 6.50
CA LYS A 302 -17.33 2.53 7.71
C LYS A 302 -18.22 2.89 8.91
N ILE A 303 -18.29 1.98 9.87
CA ILE A 303 -19.06 2.10 11.11
C ILE A 303 -18.06 2.16 12.25
N THR A 304 -17.90 3.33 12.85
CA THR A 304 -16.86 3.59 13.86
C THR A 304 -17.44 3.51 15.27
N ASP A 305 -16.68 2.90 16.18
CA ASP A 305 -16.98 2.84 17.61
C ASP A 305 -16.09 3.84 18.41
N VAL A 306 -15.26 4.64 17.74
CA VAL A 306 -14.43 5.69 18.36
C VAL A 306 -15.29 6.90 18.75
N ASP A 307 -15.18 7.34 20.00
CA ASP A 307 -15.92 8.48 20.54
C ASP A 307 -15.60 9.78 19.77
N GLY A 308 -16.63 10.39 19.19
CA GLY A 308 -16.53 11.68 18.49
C GLY A 308 -16.23 11.57 17.00
N GLU A 309 -15.99 10.37 16.49
CA GLU A 309 -15.92 10.08 15.06
C GLU A 309 -17.33 9.75 14.52
N ASP A 310 -17.55 10.02 13.23
CA ASP A 310 -18.82 9.78 12.56
C ASP A 310 -18.68 8.68 11.50
N ASP A 311 -19.73 7.85 11.36
CA ASP A 311 -19.83 6.87 10.27
C ASP A 311 -19.67 7.51 8.89
N ILE A 312 -19.14 6.74 7.93
CA ILE A 312 -18.91 7.21 6.56
C ILE A 312 -19.45 6.20 5.57
N LEU A 313 -20.37 6.63 4.69
CA LEU A 313 -20.70 5.90 3.46
C LEU A 313 -19.93 6.50 2.29
N ALA A 314 -19.02 5.73 1.71
CA ALA A 314 -18.32 6.06 0.49
C ALA A 314 -19.03 5.44 -0.73
N LEU A 315 -19.32 6.27 -1.73
CA LEU A 315 -19.73 5.82 -3.06
C LEU A 315 -18.71 6.30 -4.09
N ALA A 316 -18.25 5.42 -4.97
CA ALA A 316 -17.35 5.84 -6.03
C ALA A 316 -17.53 5.09 -7.36
N LEU A 317 -17.05 5.75 -8.41
CA LEU A 317 -16.82 5.21 -9.74
C LEU A 317 -15.33 5.35 -10.05
N ARG A 318 -14.72 4.27 -10.52
CA ARG A 318 -13.28 4.25 -10.84
C ARG A 318 -13.08 3.75 -12.26
N TYR A 319 -12.45 4.58 -13.08
CA TYR A 319 -11.88 4.18 -14.37
C TYR A 319 -10.36 4.01 -14.22
N SER A 320 -9.82 2.87 -14.62
CA SER A 320 -8.40 2.53 -14.57
C SER A 320 -7.84 2.32 -15.98
N PHE A 321 -6.60 2.76 -16.18
CA PHE A 321 -5.85 2.66 -17.43
C PHE A 321 -4.37 2.43 -17.14
#